data_AF-A0A9W5IRV5-F1
#
_entry.id   AF-A0A9W5IRV5-F1
#
_cell.length_a   1.000
_cell.length_b   1.000
_cell.length_c   1.000
_cell.angle_alpha   90.00
_cell.angle_beta   90.00
_cell.angle_gamma   90.00
#
_symmetry.space_group_name_H-M   'P 1'
#
loop_
_entity.id
_entity.type
_entity.pdbx_description
1 polymer ?
#
loop_
_entity_poly.entity_id
_entity_poly.type
_entity_poly.pdbx_seq_one_letter_code
_entity_poly.pdbx_strand_id
1 'polypeptide(L)' 'MGSFSLWHWIIVLIIVVLVFGTKKLRNVGKDLGGAVHDFKQGLNEGTDGKDAKKDEVIEHKKDEDKA' A
#
# COMPACT_ATOMS: atom_id res chain seq x y z
N MET A 1 32.86 -11.89 -10.58
CA MET A 1 31.97 -12.35 -9.49
C MET A 1 30.81 -11.36 -9.37
N GLY A 2 29.91 -11.35 -10.36
CA GLY A 2 28.79 -10.40 -10.51
C GLY A 2 27.44 -11.00 -10.14
N SER A 3 27.45 -11.98 -9.25
CA SER A 3 26.32 -12.83 -8.87
C SER A 3 25.23 -12.14 -8.03
N PHE A 4 25.38 -10.84 -7.76
CA PHE A 4 24.38 -10.02 -7.07
C PHE A 4 23.83 -8.88 -7.95
N SER A 5 23.84 -9.08 -9.28
CA SER A 5 23.18 -8.17 -10.21
C SER A 5 21.70 -8.04 -9.86
N LEU A 6 21.17 -6.81 -9.91
CA LEU A 6 19.75 -6.49 -9.68
C LEU A 6 18.80 -7.44 -10.46
N TRP A 7 19.26 -7.92 -11.62
CA TRP A 7 18.54 -8.90 -12.44
C TRP A 7 18.25 -10.22 -11.73
N HIS A 8 19.16 -10.71 -10.87
CA HIS A 8 18.94 -11.92 -10.09
C HIS A 8 17.78 -11.75 -9.11
N TRP A 9 17.72 -10.61 -8.43
CA TRP A 9 16.65 -10.31 -7.48
C TRP A 9 15.27 -10.24 -8.14
N ILE A 10 15.18 -9.75 -9.38
CA ILE A 10 13.93 -9.78 -10.15
C ILE A 10 13.50 -11.23 -10.45
N ILE A 11 14.42 -12.10 -10.88
CA ILE A 11 14.11 -13.52 -11.14
C ILE A 11 13.65 -14.22 -9.85
N VAL A 12 14.36 -13.98 -8.74
CA VAL A 12 14.03 -14.61 -7.45
C VAL A 12 12.64 -14.16 -6.97
N LEU A 13 12.31 -12.87 -7.08
CA LEU A 13 10.98 -12.37 -6.71
C LEU A 13 9.88 -13.04 -7.51
N ILE A 14 10.07 -13.24 -8.82
CA ILE A 14 9.07 -13.92 -9.66
C ILE A 14 8.86 -15.36 -9.17
N ILE A 15 9.94 -16.10 -8.88
CA ILE A 15 9.84 -17.48 -8.39
C ILE A 15 9.12 -17.53 -7.04
N VAL A 16 9.44 -16.62 -6.12
CA VAL A 16 8.77 -16.53 -4.81
C VAL A 16 7.27 -16.29 -4.99
N VAL A 17 6.87 -15.37 -5.86
CA VAL A 17 5.46 -15.09 -6.15
C VAL A 17 4.75 -16.32 -6.75
N LEU A 18 5.43 -17.08 -7.63
CA LEU A 18 4.87 -18.29 -8.23
C LEU A 18 4.69 -19.43 -7.20
N VAL A 19 5.66 -19.63 -6.30
CA VAL A 19 5.61 -20.67 -5.26
C VAL A 19 4.56 -20.36 -4.20
N PHE A 20 4.51 -19.11 -3.72
CA PHE A 20 3.55 -18.70 -2.70
C PHE A 20 2.16 -18.42 -3.28
N GLY A 21 2.08 -18.13 -4.58
CA GLY A 21 0.88 -17.67 -5.25
C GLY A 21 0.50 -16.22 -4.88
N THR A 22 -0.10 -15.50 -5.81
CA THR A 22 -0.52 -14.10 -5.61
C THR A 22 -1.58 -13.93 -4.53
N LYS A 23 -2.37 -14.98 -4.24
CA LYS A 23 -3.48 -14.94 -3.27
C LYS A 23 -2.99 -14.87 -1.82
N LYS A 24 -1.97 -15.67 -1.44
CA LYS A 24 -1.34 -15.58 -0.12
C LYS A 24 -0.54 -14.30 0.04
N LEU A 25 0.22 -13.94 -1.00
CA LEU A 25 1.04 -12.72 -0.98
C LEU A 25 0.19 -11.46 -0.87
N ARG A 26 -1.01 -11.43 -1.47
CA ARG A 26 -1.95 -10.31 -1.35
C ARG A 26 -2.58 -10.21 0.03
N ASN A 27 -2.94 -11.33 0.65
CA ASN A 27 -3.55 -11.31 1.98
C ASN A 27 -2.53 -10.84 3.04
N VAL A 28 -1.35 -11.46 3.05
CA VAL A 28 -0.25 -11.09 3.97
C VAL A 28 0.32 -9.70 3.63
N GLY A 29 0.40 -9.37 2.34
CA GLY A 29 0.86 -8.06 1.88
C GLY A 29 -0.13 -6.93 2.17
N LYS A 30 -1.43 -7.21 2.31
CA LYS A 30 -2.41 -6.21 2.75
C LYS A 30 -2.25 -5.91 4.24
N ASP A 31 -2.06 -6.95 5.06
CA ASP A 31 -1.90 -6.80 6.51
C ASP A 31 -0.57 -6.11 6.86
N LEU A 32 0.53 -6.54 6.24
CA LEU A 32 1.84 -5.90 6.40
C LEU A 32 1.91 -4.54 5.70
N GLY A 33 1.26 -4.40 4.55
CA GLY A 33 1.24 -3.17 3.78
C GLY A 33 0.49 -2.05 4.48
N GLY A 34 -0.62 -2.34 5.16
CA GLY A 34 -1.34 -1.38 6.00
C GLY A 34 -0.47 -0.86 7.14
N ALA A 35 0.14 -1.75 7.92
CA ALA A 35 1.02 -1.36 9.03
C ALA A 35 2.22 -0.52 8.58
N VAL A 36 2.83 -0.84 7.44
CA VAL A 36 3.94 -0.06 6.87
C VAL A 36 3.46 1.27 6.26
N HIS A 37 2.23 1.31 5.72
CA HIS A 37 1.61 2.53 5.21
C HIS A 37 1.39 3.55 6.33
N ASP A 38 0.76 3.12 7.42
CA ASP A 38 0.50 3.97 8.60
C ASP A 38 1.82 4.44 9.23
N PHE A 39 2.83 3.55 9.29
CA PHE A 39 4.17 3.90 9.76
C PHE A 39 4.83 4.96 8.87
N LYS A 40 4.73 4.83 7.54
CA LYS A 40 5.27 5.82 6.60
C LYS A 40 4.51 7.15 6.70
N GLN A 41 3.19 7.10 6.89
CA GLN A 41 2.36 8.29 7.05
C GLN A 41 2.71 9.05 8.34
N GLY A 42 2.83 8.35 9.47
CA GLY A 42 3.24 8.96 10.74
C GLY A 42 4.67 9.51 10.71
N LEU A 43 5.59 8.87 9.98
CA LEU A 43 6.93 9.41 9.75
C LEU A 43 6.90 10.70 8.91
N ASN A 44 6.09 10.74 7.85
CA ASN A 44 5.95 11.92 7.00
C ASN A 44 5.25 13.08 7.72
N GLU A 45 4.23 12.82 8.55
CA GLU A 45 3.57 13.83 9.38
C GLU A 45 4.49 14.41 10.46
N GLY A 46 5.45 13.61 10.94
CA GLY A 46 6.47 14.06 11.89
C GLY A 46 7.58 14.90 11.28
N THR A 47 7.84 14.78 9.97
CA THR A 47 8.92 15.51 9.27
C THR A 47 8.42 16.71 8.46
N ASP A 48 7.20 16.65 7.91
CA ASP A 48 6.56 17.72 7.16
C ASP A 48 5.15 17.93 7.73
N GLY A 49 5.04 18.95 8.60
CA GLY A 49 3.77 19.39 9.13
C GLY A 49 2.95 20.10 8.06
N LYS A 50 2.33 19.33 7.15
CA LYS A 50 1.08 19.59 6.40
C LYS A 50 0.99 18.62 5.21
N ASP A 51 -0.25 18.26 4.89
CA ASP A 51 -0.71 17.56 3.67
C ASP A 51 -0.73 16.03 3.69
N ALA A 52 -1.78 15.49 4.33
CA ALA A 52 -2.42 14.25 3.88
C ALA A 52 -3.95 14.30 4.11
N LYS A 53 -4.61 15.33 3.56
CA LYS A 53 -6.03 15.19 3.21
C LYS A 53 -6.13 14.29 1.98
N LYS A 54 -6.64 13.06 2.15
CA LYS A 54 -7.43 12.38 1.12
C LYS A 54 -8.18 11.19 1.70
N ASP A 55 -9.31 11.49 2.33
CA ASP A 55 -10.45 10.57 2.33
C ASP A 55 -11.70 11.40 2.00
N GLU A 56 -11.97 11.47 0.70
CA GLU A 56 -13.29 11.77 0.15
C GLU A 56 -14.24 10.63 0.54
N VAL A 57 -14.99 10.73 1.65
CA VAL A 57 -16.28 10.02 1.79
C VAL A 57 -17.20 10.78 2.74
N ILE A 58 -17.68 11.97 2.35
CA ILE A 58 -18.98 12.48 2.81
C ILE A 58 -19.63 13.25 1.65
N GLU A 59 -20.38 12.56 0.80
CA GLU A 59 -21.67 13.10 0.35
C GLU A 59 -22.52 11.98 -0.28
N HIS A 60 -23.32 11.34 0.58
CA HIS A 60 -24.60 10.80 0.19
C HIS A 60 -25.63 11.41 1.15
N LYS A 61 -25.98 12.68 0.94
CA LYS A 61 -27.25 13.22 1.43
C LYS A 61 -28.18 13.39 0.24
N LYS A 62 -28.87 12.29 -0.05
CA LYS A 62 -29.97 12.20 -0.99
C LYS A 62 -31.14 13.04 -0.45
N ASP A 63 -31.46 14.08 -1.20
CA ASP A 63 -32.77 14.69 -1.41
C ASP A 63 -33.56 15.17 -0.16
N GLU A 64 -33.33 16.43 0.23
CA GLU A 64 -34.38 17.32 0.78
C GLU A 64 -34.64 18.44 -0.24
N ASP A 65 -35.49 18.16 -1.23
CA ASP A 65 -36.22 19.11 -2.08
C ASP A 65 -37.70 18.66 -1.95
N LYS A 66 -38.70 19.47 -1.68
CA LYS A 66 -38.85 20.87 -1.30
C LYS A 66 -40.33 21.01 -0.91
N ALA A 67 -40.61 21.99 -0.07
CA ALA A 67 -41.94 22.58 0.06
C ALA A 67 -42.41 23.24 -1.24
#